data_AF-A0A2V6HE57-F1
#
_entry.id   AF-A0A2V6HE57-F1
#
_cell.length_a   1.000
_cell.length_b   1.000
_cell.length_c   1.000
_cell.angle_alpha   90.00
_cell.angle_beta   90.00
_cell.angle_gamma   90.00
#
_symmetry.space_group_name_H-M   'P 1'
#
loop_
_entity.id
_entity.type
_entity.pdbx_description
1 polymer ?
#
loop_
_entity_poly.entity_id
_entity_poly.type
_entity_poly.pdbx_seq_one_letter_code
_entity_poly.pdbx_strand_id
1 'polypeptide(L)'
;MTIFLGCGFGAKYREGGGVLSVPLQWMLGLWRLKQDAIWLELLPATDDPGADQAKIDNFQRQLRAHGLAGRYCLLYQSPASDTHDLSGMRCVGM
;
A
#
# COMPACT_ATOMS: atom_id res chain seq x y z
N MET A 1 -3.11 20.57 4.11
CA MET A 1 -1.83 19.88 3.91
C MET A 1 -2.12 18.39 3.92
N THR A 2 -1.65 17.65 2.91
CA THR A 2 -1.88 16.21 2.80
C THR A 2 -0.80 15.45 3.58
N ILE A 3 -1.19 14.50 4.41
CA ILE A 3 -0.30 13.62 5.16
C ILE A 3 -0.08 12.35 4.35
N PHE A 4 1.19 12.03 4.06
CA PHE A 4 1.54 10.77 3.42
C PHE A 4 1.99 9.77 4.49
N LEU A 5 1.27 8.67 4.60
CA LEU A 5 1.64 7.55 5.45
C LEU A 5 2.44 6.54 4.60
N GLY A 6 3.76 6.58 4.71
CA GLY A 6 4.66 5.69 4.00
C GLY A 6 4.90 4.39 4.74
N CYS A 7 4.71 3.24 4.09
CA CYS A 7 5.20 1.95 4.56
C CYS A 7 5.51 0.98 3.40
N GLY A 8 6.20 -0.11 3.70
CA GLY A 8 6.63 -1.11 2.72
C GLY A 8 6.47 -2.52 3.25
N PHE A 9 5.32 -2.77 3.88
CA PHE A 9 5.05 -4.03 4.57
C PHE A 9 3.56 -4.41 4.58
N GLY A 10 2.64 -3.46 4.41
CA GLY A 10 1.20 -3.71 4.47
C GLY A 10 0.73 -4.63 3.34
N ALA A 11 1.31 -4.50 2.14
CA ALA A 11 0.95 -5.32 0.98
C ALA A 11 1.76 -6.63 0.88
N LYS A 12 2.84 -6.80 1.66
CA LYS A 12 3.74 -7.96 1.53
C LYS A 12 3.07 -9.29 1.88
N TYR A 13 2.12 -9.27 2.80
CA TYR A 13 1.47 -10.47 3.33
C TYR A 13 0.06 -10.62 2.77
N ARG A 14 -0.16 -11.66 1.97
CA ARG A 14 -1.44 -11.91 1.30
C ARG A 14 -2.62 -12.07 2.27
N GLU A 15 -2.39 -12.68 3.42
CA GLU A 15 -3.44 -12.84 4.43
C GLU A 15 -3.63 -11.59 5.29
N GLY A 16 -2.82 -10.55 5.06
CA GLY A 16 -3.00 -9.25 5.69
C GLY A 16 -2.95 -9.33 7.22
N GLY A 17 -2.11 -10.21 7.78
CA GLY A 17 -1.94 -10.39 9.23
C GLY A 17 -1.65 -9.09 9.98
N GLY A 18 -1.27 -9.12 11.26
CA GLY A 18 -1.15 -7.92 12.11
C GLY A 18 -0.29 -6.75 11.59
N VAL A 19 0.43 -6.94 10.49
CA VAL A 19 1.18 -5.94 9.74
C VAL A 19 0.29 -4.94 8.98
N LEU A 20 -0.86 -5.36 8.44
CA LEU A 20 -1.80 -4.45 7.73
C LEU A 20 -2.50 -3.50 8.71
N SER A 21 -2.84 -3.98 9.90
CA SER A 21 -3.62 -3.21 10.88
C SER A 21 -2.88 -1.96 11.36
N VAL A 22 -1.54 -1.98 11.39
CA VAL A 22 -0.72 -0.84 11.84
C VAL A 22 -1.00 0.42 10.99
N PRO A 23 -0.70 0.47 9.68
CA PRO A 23 -0.98 1.64 8.85
C PRO A 23 -2.49 1.91 8.70
N LEU A 24 -3.32 0.86 8.71
CA LEU A 24 -4.77 1.02 8.66
C LEU A 24 -5.30 1.83 9.85
N GLN A 25 -4.85 1.54 11.08
CA GLN A 25 -5.24 2.28 12.27
C GLN A 25 -4.88 3.77 12.17
N TRP A 26 -3.69 4.08 11.64
CA TRP A 26 -3.28 5.47 11.37
C TRP A 26 -4.16 6.15 10.34
N MET A 27 -4.44 5.50 9.21
CA MET A 27 -5.32 6.06 8.17
C MET A 27 -6.73 6.36 8.72
N LEU A 28 -7.30 5.42 9.47
CA LEU A 28 -8.62 5.61 10.10
C LEU A 28 -8.59 6.71 11.17
N GLY A 29 -7.50 6.81 11.94
CA GLY A 29 -7.30 7.86 12.93
C GLY A 29 -7.23 9.25 12.30
N LEU A 30 -6.41 9.41 11.25
CA LEU A 30 -6.28 10.65 10.50
C LEU A 30 -7.62 11.06 9.86
N TRP A 31 -8.35 10.11 9.31
CA TRP A 31 -9.67 10.36 8.75
C TRP A 31 -10.68 10.84 9.80
N ARG A 32 -10.69 10.23 11.00
CA ARG A 32 -11.53 10.68 12.14
C ARG A 32 -11.18 12.10 12.60
N LEU A 33 -9.91 12.47 12.52
CA LEU A 33 -9.43 13.83 12.78
C LEU A 33 -9.68 14.80 11.62
N LYS A 34 -10.37 14.36 10.56
CA LYS A 34 -10.67 15.12 9.34
C LYS A 34 -9.40 15.62 8.62
N GLN A 35 -8.29 14.90 8.79
CA GLN A 35 -7.06 15.18 8.07
C GLN A 35 -7.08 14.51 6.70
N ASP A 36 -6.53 15.20 5.72
CA ASP A 36 -6.30 14.65 4.39
C ASP A 36 -5.08 13.72 4.43
N ALA A 37 -5.28 12.43 4.16
CA ALA A 37 -4.23 11.42 4.24
C ALA A 37 -4.24 10.49 3.02
N ILE A 38 -3.03 10.11 2.59
CA ILE A 38 -2.78 9.13 1.53
C ILE A 38 -1.79 8.10 2.05
N TRP A 39 -2.13 6.82 1.90
CA TRP A 39 -1.22 5.72 2.18
C TRP A 39 -0.32 5.45 0.97
N LEU A 40 0.99 5.65 1.13
CA LEU A 40 2.00 5.27 0.16
C LEU A 40 2.62 3.91 0.54
N GLU A 41 2.30 2.86 -0.19
CA GLU A 41 2.76 1.48 0.09
C GLU A 41 3.82 1.05 -0.92
N LEU A 42 4.96 0.52 -0.47
CA LEU A 42 5.98 -0.07 -1.34
C LEU A 42 5.86 -1.61 -1.36
N LEU A 43 5.78 -2.18 -2.56
CA LEU A 43 5.81 -3.62 -2.79
C LEU A 43 6.95 -3.97 -3.76
N PRO A 44 8.10 -4.44 -3.25
CA PRO A 44 9.13 -5.02 -4.09
C PRO A 44 8.64 -6.31 -4.76
N ALA A 45 9.00 -6.50 -6.02
CA ALA A 45 8.69 -7.72 -6.77
C ALA A 45 9.39 -8.94 -6.18
N THR A 46 8.78 -10.10 -6.37
CA THR A 46 9.37 -11.41 -6.11
C THR A 46 9.59 -12.16 -7.42
N ASP A 47 10.21 -13.33 -7.36
CA ASP A 47 10.40 -14.20 -8.52
C ASP A 47 9.09 -14.86 -9.01
N ASP A 48 7.95 -14.57 -8.36
CA ASP A 48 6.62 -15.02 -8.73
C ASP A 48 5.69 -13.82 -9.00
N PRO A 49 5.55 -13.39 -10.27
CA PRO A 49 4.64 -12.32 -10.66
C PRO A 49 3.17 -12.60 -10.33
N GLY A 50 2.76 -13.87 -10.29
CA GLY A 50 1.40 -14.27 -9.94
C GLY A 50 1.11 -14.04 -8.45
N ALA A 51 2.07 -14.40 -7.59
CA ALA A 51 1.99 -14.11 -6.16
C ALA A 51 1.99 -12.60 -5.88
N ASP A 52 2.76 -11.82 -6.63
CA ASP A 52 2.78 -10.36 -6.49
C ASP A 52 1.45 -9.73 -6.90
N GLN A 53 0.87 -10.16 -8.01
CA GLN A 53 -0.45 -9.68 -8.42
C GLN A 53 -1.51 -10.05 -7.38
N ALA A 54 -1.48 -11.26 -6.82
CA ALA A 54 -2.40 -11.67 -5.77
C ALA A 54 -2.27 -10.83 -4.48
N LYS A 55 -1.05 -10.39 -4.13
CA LYS A 55 -0.82 -9.46 -3.01
C LYS A 55 -1.46 -8.09 -3.29
N ILE A 56 -1.25 -7.55 -4.50
CA ILE A 56 -1.84 -6.28 -4.93
C ILE A 56 -3.36 -6.37 -4.88
N ASP A 57 -3.96 -7.40 -5.49
CA ASP A 57 -5.42 -7.58 -5.52
C ASP A 57 -6.01 -7.67 -4.11
N ASN A 58 -5.35 -8.43 -3.22
CA ASN A 58 -5.77 -8.50 -1.82
C ASN A 58 -5.67 -7.15 -1.12
N PHE A 59 -4.58 -6.41 -1.31
CA PHE A 59 -4.40 -5.09 -0.71
C PHE A 59 -5.50 -4.11 -1.16
N GLN A 60 -5.81 -4.06 -2.46
CA GLN A 60 -6.89 -3.23 -2.99
C GLN A 60 -8.26 -3.62 -2.40
N ARG A 61 -8.52 -4.92 -2.26
CA ARG A 61 -9.75 -5.43 -1.64
C ARG A 61 -9.87 -5.00 -0.17
N GLN A 62 -8.79 -5.12 0.60
CA GLN A 62 -8.77 -4.69 2.01
C GLN A 62 -9.02 -3.20 2.15
N LEU A 63 -8.33 -2.36 1.36
CA LEU A 63 -8.54 -0.91 1.40
C LEU A 63 -9.96 -0.52 1.00
N ARG A 64 -10.54 -1.18 0.00
CA ARG A 64 -11.94 -0.97 -0.37
C ARG A 64 -12.90 -1.31 0.78
N ALA A 65 -12.67 -2.42 1.48
CA ALA A 65 -13.49 -2.83 2.63
C ALA A 65 -13.45 -1.82 3.78
N HIS A 66 -12.37 -1.03 3.89
CA HIS A 66 -12.22 0.03 4.89
C HIS A 66 -12.52 1.45 4.37
N GLY A 67 -13.08 1.59 3.17
CA GLY A 67 -13.43 2.90 2.61
C GLY A 67 -12.24 3.73 2.13
N LEU A 68 -11.08 3.11 1.92
CA LEU A 68 -9.82 3.75 1.52
C LEU A 68 -9.49 3.55 0.03
N ALA A 69 -10.46 3.16 -0.81
CA ALA A 69 -10.22 2.78 -2.21
C ALA A 69 -9.55 3.86 -3.08
N GLY A 70 -9.69 5.14 -2.74
CA GLY A 70 -9.03 6.27 -3.42
C GLY A 70 -8.07 7.04 -2.51
N ARG A 71 -7.53 6.37 -1.48
CA ARG A 71 -6.68 6.99 -0.44
C ARG A 71 -5.33 6.28 -0.29
N TYR A 72 -4.85 5.67 -1.38
CA TYR A 72 -3.55 5.01 -1.43
C TYR A 72 -2.90 5.10 -2.82
N CYS A 73 -1.57 4.99 -2.86
CA CYS A 73 -0.83 4.54 -4.04
C CYS A 73 0.10 3.41 -3.58
N LEU A 74 -0.03 2.25 -4.20
CA LEU A 74 0.91 1.15 -4.05
C LEU A 74 1.96 1.26 -5.17
N LEU A 75 3.22 1.43 -4.80
CA LEU A 75 4.37 1.45 -5.67
C LEU A 75 4.92 0.02 -5.80
N TYR A 76 4.64 -0.61 -6.94
CA TYR A 76 5.19 -1.91 -7.29
C TYR A 76 6.54 -1.72 -7.99
N GLN A 77 7.60 -2.27 -7.38
CA GLN A 77 8.97 -2.09 -7.85
C GLN A 77 9.49 -3.41 -8.43
N SER A 78 9.62 -3.48 -9.76
CA SER A 78 10.10 -4.66 -10.49
C SER A 78 11.24 -4.26 -11.44
N PRO A 79 12.48 -4.72 -11.21
CA PRO A 79 12.93 -5.64 -10.15
C PRO A 79 12.96 -4.98 -8.76
N ALA A 80 12.94 -5.79 -7.70
CA ALA A 80 13.17 -5.29 -6.34
C ALA A 80 14.53 -4.60 -6.24
N SER A 81 14.58 -3.46 -5.53
CA SER A 81 15.81 -2.69 -5.35
C SER A 81 15.74 -1.87 -4.06
N ASP A 82 16.87 -1.74 -3.36
CA ASP A 82 17.01 -0.80 -2.25
C ASP A 82 17.00 0.66 -2.74
N THR A 83 17.20 0.86 -4.04
CA THR A 83 17.12 2.16 -4.69
C THR A 83 15.66 2.48 -5.00
N HIS A 84 15.06 3.39 -4.24
CA HIS A 84 13.67 3.82 -4.45
C HIS A 84 13.53 4.79 -5.64
N ASP A 85 13.94 4.35 -6.83
CA ASP A 85 13.72 5.10 -8.07
C ASP A 85 12.25 5.01 -8.49
N LEU A 86 11.52 6.09 -8.24
CA LEU A 86 10.10 6.21 -8.55
C LEU A 86 9.81 6.09 -10.05
N SER A 87 10.77 6.44 -10.93
CA SER A 87 10.54 6.43 -12.38
C SER A 87 10.38 5.01 -12.96
N GLY A 88 10.96 4.02 -12.29
CA GLY A 88 10.83 2.60 -12.63
C GLY A 88 9.69 1.87 -11.90
N MET A 89 8.93 2.56 -11.04
CA MET A 89 7.86 1.92 -10.25
C MET A 89 6.50 2.05 -10.92
N ARG A 90 5.72 0.98 -10.85
CA ARG A 90 4.31 1.00 -11.25
C ARG A 90 3.45 1.44 -10.06
N CYS A 91 2.77 2.57 -10.16
CA CYS A 91 1.74 2.94 -9.18
C CYS A 91 0.43 2.17 -9.46
N VAL A 92 -0.18 1.68 -8.41
CA VAL A 92 -1.50 1.04 -8.40
C VAL A 92 -2.38 1.77 -7.39
N GLY A 93 -3.59 2.11 -7.80
CA GLY A 93 -4.49 2.97 -7.03
C GLY A 93 -4.40 4.42 -7.50
N MET A 94 -4.74 5.31 -6.59
CA MET A 94 -5.22 6.68 -6.82
C MET A 94 -6.62 6.73 -7.42
#